data_AF-A0A162B7L7-F1
#
_entry.id   AF-A0A162B7L7-F1
#
_cell.length_a   1.000
_cell.length_b   1.000
_cell.length_c   1.000
_cell.angle_alpha   90.00
_cell.angle_beta   90.00
_cell.angle_gamma   90.00
#
_symmetry.space_group_name_H-M   'P 1'
#
loop_
_entity.id
_entity.type
_entity.pdbx_description
1 polymer ?
#
loop_
_entity_poly.entity_id
_entity_poly.type
_entity_poly.pdbx_seq_one_letter_code
_entity_poly.pdbx_strand_id
1 'polypeptide(L)'
;MKLLYHMACYSLALVWIFTGLTSIFFAPEVGFGILAHAQITGVLAQVAVYGGGGLDIVLGFWLMTRYALKYCCLAQIVTICTYSVLLTFIDASFWLHPFGPVTKNLPILVLITWLYQVDKEARGGKL
;
A
#
# COMPACT_ATOMS: atom_id res chain seq x y z
N MET A 1 5.19 -2.49 -24.34
CA MET A 1 4.19 -1.96 -23.37
C MET A 1 3.48 -3.05 -22.56
N LYS A 2 2.83 -4.06 -23.20
CA LYS A 2 2.00 -5.05 -22.49
C LYS A 2 2.74 -5.81 -21.38
N LEU A 3 3.98 -6.25 -21.59
CA LEU A 3 4.76 -6.96 -20.55
C LEU A 3 4.98 -6.08 -19.31
N LEU A 4 5.43 -4.83 -19.50
CA LEU A 4 5.66 -3.88 -18.40
C LEU A 4 4.39 -3.62 -17.58
N TYR A 5 3.24 -3.48 -18.25
CA TYR A 5 1.95 -3.35 -17.57
C TYR A 5 1.63 -4.54 -16.65
N HIS A 6 1.83 -5.77 -17.13
CA HIS A 6 1.60 -6.97 -16.32
C HIS A 6 2.57 -7.04 -15.13
N MET A 7 3.85 -6.76 -15.37
CA MET A 7 4.87 -6.73 -14.33
C MET A 7 4.55 -5.68 -13.25
N ALA A 8 4.08 -4.49 -13.64
CA ALA A 8 3.67 -3.45 -12.70
C ALA A 8 2.49 -3.88 -11.82
N CYS A 9 1.46 -4.52 -12.41
CA CYS A 9 0.33 -5.04 -11.63
C CYS A 9 0.80 -6.10 -10.62
N TYR A 10 1.61 -7.06 -11.06
CA TYR A 10 2.06 -8.14 -10.18
C TYR A 10 3.05 -7.66 -9.12
N SER A 11 3.96 -6.74 -9.45
CA SER A 11 4.91 -6.20 -8.48
C SER A 11 4.19 -5.42 -7.38
N LEU A 12 3.24 -4.56 -7.74
CA LEU A 12 2.41 -3.83 -6.78
C LEU A 12 1.55 -4.78 -5.95
N ALA A 13 0.91 -5.79 -6.57
CA ALA A 13 0.09 -6.75 -5.86
C ALA A 13 0.91 -7.53 -4.82
N LEU A 14 2.14 -7.93 -5.17
CA LEU A 14 3.05 -8.60 -4.24
C LEU A 14 3.40 -7.71 -3.06
N VAL A 15 3.69 -6.42 -3.27
CA VAL A 15 3.97 -5.49 -2.17
C VAL A 15 2.78 -5.44 -1.20
N TRP A 16 1.57 -5.26 -1.70
CA TRP A 16 0.35 -5.20 -0.89
C TRP A 16 0.06 -6.51 -0.15
N ILE A 17 0.17 -7.66 -0.83
CA ILE A 17 -0.08 -8.96 -0.18
C ILE A 17 0.97 -9.24 0.89
N PHE A 18 2.26 -9.04 0.60
CA PHE A 18 3.32 -9.33 1.57
C PHE A 18 3.31 -8.38 2.76
N THR A 19 3.04 -7.09 2.55
CA THR A 19 2.90 -6.13 3.66
C THR A 19 1.74 -6.52 4.57
N GLY A 20 0.57 -6.83 4.01
CA GLY A 20 -0.58 -7.26 4.81
C GLY A 20 -0.38 -8.61 5.51
N LEU A 21 0.23 -9.61 4.85
CA LEU A 21 0.62 -10.87 5.51
C LEU A 21 1.64 -10.64 6.62
N THR A 22 2.57 -9.70 6.45
CA THR A 22 3.55 -9.35 7.48
C THR A 22 2.87 -8.73 8.69
N SER A 23 1.93 -7.81 8.47
CA SER A 23 1.18 -7.17 9.56
C SER A 23 0.26 -8.12 10.32
N ILE A 24 -0.30 -9.14 9.67
CA ILE A 24 -1.23 -10.08 10.33
C ILE A 24 -0.50 -11.29 10.93
N PHE A 25 0.42 -11.90 10.20
CA PHE A 25 0.95 -13.23 10.53
C PHE A 25 2.43 -13.25 10.88
N PHE A 26 3.29 -12.53 10.13
CA PHE A 26 4.75 -12.71 10.29
C PHE A 26 5.37 -11.83 11.36
N ALA A 27 4.89 -10.59 11.52
CA ALA A 27 5.44 -9.63 12.47
C ALA A 27 4.40 -8.62 13.02
N PRO A 28 3.24 -9.07 13.51
CA PRO A 28 2.23 -8.17 14.08
C PRO A 28 2.76 -7.34 15.26
N GLU A 29 3.68 -7.90 16.06
CA GLU A 29 4.31 -7.24 17.21
C GLU A 29 5.11 -6.00 16.83
N VAL A 30 5.68 -5.94 15.62
CA VAL A 30 6.37 -4.74 15.12
C VAL A 30 5.37 -3.61 14.93
N GLY A 31 4.21 -3.90 14.32
CA GLY A 31 3.14 -2.92 14.16
C GLY A 31 2.60 -2.41 15.50
N PHE A 32 2.38 -3.32 16.46
CA PHE A 32 1.98 -2.95 17.82
C PHE A 32 3.03 -2.09 18.53
N GLY A 33 4.32 -2.42 18.37
CA GLY A 33 5.42 -1.64 18.94
C GLY A 33 5.45 -0.21 18.42
N ILE A 34 5.31 -0.01 17.10
CA ILE A 34 5.24 1.30 16.47
C ILE A 34 4.07 2.13 17.05
N LEU A 35 2.88 1.53 17.15
CA LEU A 35 1.69 2.20 17.68
C LEU A 35 1.82 2.53 19.18
N ALA A 36 2.49 1.69 19.96
CA ALA A 36 2.71 1.92 21.39
C ALA A 36 3.57 3.16 21.65
N HIS A 37 4.49 3.54 20.75
CA HIS A 37 5.24 4.80 20.86
C HIS A 37 4.31 6.03 20.85
N ALA A 38 3.21 5.97 20.11
CA ALA A 38 2.17 7.00 20.09
C ALA A 38 1.07 6.78 21.16
N GLN A 39 1.30 5.90 22.14
CA GLN A 39 0.33 5.52 23.18
C GLN A 39 -0.96 4.89 22.62
N ILE A 40 -0.94 4.41 21.38
CA ILE A 40 -2.06 3.72 20.75
C ILE A 40 -1.97 2.24 21.12
N THR A 41 -2.87 1.77 21.99
CA THR A 41 -2.86 0.40 22.53
C THR A 41 -4.26 -0.22 22.56
N GLY A 42 -4.36 -1.50 22.92
CA GLY A 42 -5.62 -2.22 23.07
C GLY A 42 -6.36 -2.44 21.74
N VAL A 43 -7.68 -2.25 21.74
CA VAL A 43 -8.55 -2.52 20.59
C VAL A 43 -8.19 -1.63 19.40
N LEU A 44 -7.85 -0.36 19.63
CA LEU A 44 -7.51 0.57 18.55
C LEU A 44 -6.26 0.13 17.79
N ALA A 45 -5.25 -0.37 18.52
CA ALA A 45 -4.05 -0.92 17.91
C ALA A 45 -4.34 -2.19 17.11
N GLN A 46 -5.20 -3.08 17.62
CA GLN A 46 -5.59 -4.30 16.90
C GLN A 46 -6.34 -3.98 15.60
N VAL A 47 -7.27 -3.02 15.64
CA VAL A 47 -7.99 -2.57 14.44
C VAL A 47 -7.02 -1.95 13.44
N ALA A 48 -6.06 -1.13 13.89
CA ALA A 48 -5.08 -0.52 13.01
C ALA A 48 -4.16 -1.57 12.34
N VAL A 49 -3.58 -2.50 13.11
CA VAL A 49 -2.64 -3.50 12.60
C VAL A 49 -3.34 -4.53 11.72
N TYR A 50 -4.39 -5.16 12.22
CA TYR A 50 -5.09 -6.22 11.48
C TYR A 50 -6.01 -5.68 10.41
N GLY A 51 -6.68 -4.56 10.65
CA GLY A 51 -7.51 -3.89 9.65
C GLY A 51 -6.65 -3.32 8.52
N GLY A 52 -5.52 -2.70 8.84
CA GLY A 52 -4.55 -2.24 7.85
C GLY A 52 -3.98 -3.39 7.02
N GLY A 53 -3.50 -4.45 7.69
CA GLY A 53 -2.98 -5.62 6.97
C GLY A 53 -4.05 -6.33 6.11
N GLY A 54 -5.31 -6.36 6.57
CA GLY A 54 -6.42 -6.91 5.81
C GLY A 54 -6.74 -6.06 4.58
N LEU A 55 -6.75 -4.74 4.72
CA LEU A 55 -6.92 -3.79 3.60
C LEU A 55 -5.84 -4.00 2.54
N ASP A 56 -4.59 -4.15 2.97
CA ASP A 56 -3.45 -4.36 2.08
C ASP A 56 -3.63 -5.64 1.25
N ILE A 57 -3.98 -6.77 1.88
CA ILE A 57 -4.26 -8.03 1.18
C ILE A 57 -5.39 -7.86 0.16
N VAL A 58 -6.48 -7.20 0.54
CA VAL A 58 -7.63 -6.95 -0.34
C VAL A 58 -7.21 -6.10 -1.56
N LEU A 59 -6.43 -5.04 -1.36
CA LEU A 59 -5.91 -4.21 -2.45
C LEU A 59 -5.03 -5.01 -3.41
N GLY A 60 -4.15 -5.86 -2.88
CA GLY A 60 -3.29 -6.71 -3.68
C GLY A 60 -4.07 -7.69 -4.56
N PHE A 61 -5.05 -8.39 -4.00
CA PHE A 61 -5.90 -9.29 -4.79
C PHE A 61 -6.81 -8.53 -5.77
N TRP A 62 -7.36 -7.39 -5.37
CA TRP A 62 -8.15 -6.55 -6.28
C TRP A 62 -7.32 -6.14 -7.50
N LEU A 63 -6.08 -5.70 -7.28
CA LEU A 63 -5.17 -5.34 -8.36
C LEU A 63 -4.90 -6.50 -9.34
N MET A 64 -4.78 -7.73 -8.85
CA MET A 64 -4.60 -8.91 -9.70
C MET A 64 -5.78 -9.16 -10.64
N THR A 65 -7.01 -8.90 -10.18
CA THR A 65 -8.21 -9.06 -11.03
C THR A 65 -8.28 -8.02 -12.14
N ARG A 66 -7.64 -6.85 -11.95
CA ARG A 66 -7.73 -5.67 -12.82
C ARG A 66 -9.15 -5.15 -13.03
N TYR A 67 -10.10 -5.66 -12.25
CA TYR A 67 -11.48 -5.20 -12.30
C TYR A 67 -11.54 -3.78 -11.76
N ALA A 68 -12.18 -2.89 -12.52
CA ALA A 68 -12.36 -1.49 -12.14
C ALA A 68 -11.04 -0.81 -11.68
N LEU A 69 -9.94 -1.08 -12.40
CA LEU A 69 -8.56 -0.74 -12.01
C LEU A 69 -8.38 0.74 -11.62
N LYS A 70 -9.06 1.66 -12.31
CA LYS A 70 -9.15 3.08 -11.95
C LYS A 70 -9.40 3.31 -10.44
N TYR A 71 -10.39 2.62 -9.87
CA TYR A 71 -10.74 2.77 -8.46
C TYR A 71 -9.76 2.05 -7.55
N CYS A 72 -9.23 0.90 -7.98
CA CYS A 72 -8.16 0.20 -7.27
C CYS A 72 -6.92 1.09 -7.13
N CYS A 73 -6.48 1.76 -8.20
CA CYS A 73 -5.36 2.70 -8.16
C CYS A 73 -5.64 3.88 -7.22
N LEU A 74 -6.84 4.46 -7.26
CA LEU A 74 -7.20 5.55 -6.35
C LEU A 74 -7.20 5.10 -4.88
N ALA A 75 -7.75 3.91 -4.59
CA ALA A 75 -7.73 3.34 -3.26
C ALA A 75 -6.29 3.12 -2.75
N GLN A 76 -5.40 2.58 -3.58
CA GLN A 76 -3.98 2.41 -3.24
C GLN A 76 -3.32 3.76 -2.92
N ILE A 77 -3.56 4.81 -3.72
CA ILE A 77 -3.01 6.16 -3.46
C ILE A 77 -3.51 6.69 -2.11
N VAL A 78 -4.82 6.61 -1.86
CA VAL A 78 -5.43 7.09 -0.61
C VAL A 78 -4.86 6.34 0.59
N THR A 79 -4.74 5.00 0.51
CA THR A 79 -4.16 4.19 1.59
C THR A 79 -2.70 4.57 1.85
N ILE A 80 -1.86 4.68 0.81
CA ILE A 80 -0.46 5.08 0.96
C ILE A 80 -0.33 6.46 1.60
N CYS A 81 -1.12 7.44 1.15
CA CYS A 81 -1.13 8.79 1.72
C CYS A 81 -1.54 8.75 3.19
N THR A 82 -2.60 7.99 3.51
CA THR A 82 -3.10 7.85 4.88
C THR A 82 -2.05 7.25 5.80
N TYR A 83 -1.44 6.12 5.41
CA TYR A 83 -0.39 5.48 6.21
C TYR A 83 0.84 6.38 6.35
N SER A 84 1.25 7.09 5.30
CA SER A 84 2.42 7.98 5.36
C SER A 84 2.17 9.15 6.30
N VAL A 85 0.98 9.75 6.28
CA VAL A 85 0.60 10.84 7.20
C VAL A 85 0.53 10.32 8.64
N LEU A 86 -0.15 9.20 8.88
CA LEU A 86 -0.23 8.60 10.22
C LEU A 86 1.15 8.28 10.78
N LEU A 87 2.01 7.63 9.98
CA LEU A 87 3.35 7.27 10.40
C LEU A 87 4.22 8.51 10.64
N THR A 88 4.04 9.59 9.89
CA THR A 88 4.74 10.87 10.14
C THR A 88 4.38 11.46 11.51
N PHE A 89 3.12 11.34 11.95
CA PHE A 89 2.70 11.80 13.28
C PHE A 89 3.13 10.87 14.41
N ILE A 90 3.17 9.56 14.15
CA ILE A 90 3.60 8.55 15.13
C ILE A 90 5.12 8.62 15.33
N ASP A 91 5.88 8.59 14.24
CA ASP A 91 7.34 8.64 14.24
C ASP A 91 7.88 9.15 12.89
N ALA A 92 8.21 10.44 12.85
CA ALA A 92 8.77 11.09 11.66
C ALA A 92 10.16 10.55 11.26
N SER A 93 10.86 9.79 12.12
CA SER A 93 12.17 9.21 11.77
C SER A 93 12.09 8.19 10.62
N PHE A 94 10.89 7.63 10.36
CA PHE A 94 10.64 6.71 9.25
C PHE A 94 10.89 7.31 7.85
N TRP A 95 10.98 8.63 7.73
CA TRP A 95 11.43 9.32 6.51
C TRP A 95 12.92 9.12 6.22
N LEU A 96 13.76 9.07 7.27
CA LEU A 96 15.22 8.94 7.17
C LEU A 96 15.72 7.54 7.58
N HIS A 97 14.79 6.60 7.80
CA HIS A 97 15.12 5.23 8.17
C HIS A 97 15.91 4.53 7.06
N PRO A 98 16.94 3.72 7.37
CA PRO A 98 17.84 3.12 6.38
C PRO A 98 17.13 2.22 5.36
N PHE A 99 16.01 1.60 5.77
CA PHE A 99 15.18 0.79 4.88
C PHE A 99 14.11 1.58 4.09
N GLY A 100 14.04 2.91 4.29
CA GLY A 100 13.15 3.85 3.62
C GLY A 100 11.66 3.48 3.56
N PRO A 101 10.97 3.13 4.67
CA PRO A 101 9.58 2.69 4.63
C PRO A 101 8.63 3.74 4.01
N VAL A 102 8.82 5.02 4.32
CA VAL A 102 8.01 6.11 3.75
C VAL A 102 8.53 6.54 2.37
N THR A 103 9.85 6.66 2.19
CA THR A 103 10.42 7.16 0.93
C THR A 103 10.18 6.21 -0.24
N LYS A 104 10.11 4.89 -0.01
CA LYS A 104 9.72 3.90 -1.01
C LYS A 104 8.30 4.09 -1.54
N ASN A 105 7.42 4.78 -0.80
CA ASN A 105 6.06 5.06 -1.28
C ASN A 105 6.05 6.06 -2.44
N LEU A 106 7.05 6.94 -2.57
CA LEU A 106 7.12 7.91 -3.68
C LEU A 106 7.20 7.24 -5.07
N PRO A 107 8.17 6.35 -5.36
CA PRO A 107 8.20 5.64 -6.63
C PRO A 107 7.01 4.70 -6.81
N ILE A 108 6.45 4.14 -5.73
CA ILE A 108 5.23 3.31 -5.79
C ILE A 108 4.02 4.15 -6.26
N LEU A 109 3.85 5.37 -5.72
CA LEU A 109 2.80 6.30 -6.16
C LEU A 109 2.95 6.64 -7.65
N VAL A 110 4.18 6.91 -8.11
CA VAL A 110 4.44 7.14 -9.54
C VAL A 110 4.02 5.92 -10.36
N LEU A 111 4.37 4.71 -9.95
CA LEU A 111 3.99 3.48 -10.66
C LEU A 111 2.47 3.27 -10.71
N ILE A 112 1.76 3.56 -9.61
CA ILE A 112 0.29 3.49 -9.55
C ILE A 112 -0.34 4.53 -10.49
N THR A 113 0.15 5.77 -10.49
CA THR A 113 -0.36 6.82 -11.39
C THR A 113 -0.10 6.51 -12.85
N TRP A 114 1.05 5.91 -13.17
CA TRP A 114 1.34 5.41 -14.51
C TRP A 114 0.36 4.30 -14.91
N LEU A 115 0.10 3.33 -14.02
CA LEU A 115 -0.84 2.24 -14.27
C LEU A 115 -2.26 2.78 -14.53
N TYR A 116 -2.68 3.78 -13.75
CA TYR A 116 -3.95 4.47 -13.92
C TYR A 116 -4.06 5.15 -15.30
N GLN A 117 -3.01 5.80 -15.77
CA GLN A 117 -2.98 6.46 -17.08
C GLN A 117 -3.09 5.44 -18.22
N VAL A 118 -2.32 4.35 -18.16
CA VAL A 118 -2.32 3.31 -19.19
C VAL A 118 -3.70 2.62 -19.31
N ASP A 119 -4.36 2.30 -18.19
CA ASP A 119 -5.72 1.71 -18.22
C ASP A 119 -6.76 2.69 -18.77
N LYS A 120 -6.62 3.98 -18.44
CA LYS A 120 -7.49 5.04 -18.99
C LYS A 120 -7.34 5.15 -20.51
N GLU A 121 -6.12 5.13 -21.03
CA GLU A 121 -5.84 5.18 -22.48
C GLU A 121 -6.37 3.95 -23.21
N ALA A 122 -6.19 2.76 -22.62
CA ALA A 122 -6.69 1.50 -23.16
C ALA A 122 -8.22 1.48 -23.26
N ARG A 123 -8.93 2.01 -22.25
CA ARG A 123 -10.40 2.13 -22.26
C ARG A 123 -10.92 3.26 -23.15
N GLY A 124 -10.10 4.29 -23.39
CA GLY A 124 -10.43 5.43 -24.25
C GLY A 124 -10.17 5.21 -25.74
N GLY A 125 -9.77 4.00 -26.16
CA GLY A 125 -9.55 3.64 -27.57
C GLY A 125 -8.29 4.25 -28.20
N LYS A 126 -7.32 4.69 -27.40
CA LYS A 126 -6.06 5.30 -27.90
C LYS A 126 -4.85 4.34 -27.89
N LEU A 127 -5.08 3.03 -27.84
CA LEU A 127 -4.05 1.98 -27.87
C LEU A 127 -4.38 0.88 -28.88
#